data_AF-A0A1Y0KVJ4-F1
#
_entry.id   AF-A0A1Y0KVJ4-F1
#
_cell.length_a   1.000
_cell.length_b   1.000
_cell.length_c   1.000
_cell.angle_alpha   90.00
_cell.angle_beta   90.00
_cell.angle_gamma   90.00
#
_symmetry.space_group_name_H-M   'P 1'
#
loop_
_entity.id
_entity.type
_entity.pdbx_description
1 polymer ?
#
loop_
_entity_poly.entity_id
_entity_poly.type
_entity_poly.pdbx_seq_one_letter_code
_entity_poly.pdbx_strand_id
1 'polypeptide(L)'
;MLMDNRELIHISDYLSTHWQHPNPLFAGGNDQRSSENSLLLLFYGSLHKAAGYNWQNAGRTLIDKTYLRILGLCTRMDMQGLSTDELAARLDDFIRRELMPRWQIIRQSHGSEGLELAQELLDSASHALFEAPSMHAQTSQILFYLCPQLPLLVSEQPLACQEQLNTLPVLPRPQTFAGDAQQQALIRQLIEGSDWWRRRVLGAWRSQAERAVSPA
;
A
#
# COMPACT_ATOMS: atom_id res chain seq x y z
N MET A 1 -12.99 1.93 21.69
CA MET A 1 -13.52 0.64 21.17
C MET A 1 -12.42 -0.39 21.37
N LEU A 2 -12.63 -1.42 22.19
CA LEU A 2 -11.64 -2.50 22.34
C LEU A 2 -11.68 -3.36 21.06
N MET A 3 -10.51 -3.72 20.53
CA MET A 3 -10.43 -4.55 19.32
C MET A 3 -10.91 -5.97 19.65
N ASP A 4 -11.99 -6.45 19.03
CA ASP A 4 -12.44 -7.83 19.19
C ASP A 4 -11.55 -8.76 18.35
N ASN A 5 -10.86 -9.69 19.01
CA ASN A 5 -10.00 -10.66 18.35
C ASN A 5 -10.74 -11.48 17.28
N ARG A 6 -12.03 -11.80 17.50
CA ARG A 6 -12.83 -12.55 16.52
C ARG A 6 -13.04 -11.73 15.26
N GLU A 7 -13.39 -10.46 15.41
CA GLU A 7 -13.56 -9.54 14.31
C GLU A 7 -12.26 -9.38 13.50
N LEU A 8 -11.11 -9.23 14.16
CA LEU A 8 -9.82 -9.13 13.48
C LEU A 8 -9.45 -10.40 12.68
N ILE A 9 -9.74 -11.59 13.22
CA ILE A 9 -9.53 -12.85 12.50
C ILE A 9 -10.44 -12.90 11.26
N HIS A 10 -11.73 -12.56 11.40
CA HIS A 10 -12.66 -12.50 10.27
C HIS A 10 -12.20 -11.51 9.19
N ILE A 11 -11.71 -10.34 9.58
CA ILE A 11 -11.13 -9.35 8.65
C ILE A 11 -9.90 -9.93 7.96
N SER A 12 -9.01 -10.61 8.69
CA SER A 12 -7.82 -11.26 8.13
C SER A 12 -8.18 -12.34 7.11
N ASP A 13 -9.19 -13.16 7.38
CA ASP A 13 -9.65 -14.20 6.45
C ASP A 13 -10.28 -13.59 5.19
N TYR A 14 -11.09 -12.55 5.36
CA TYR A 14 -11.67 -11.79 4.26
C TYR A 14 -10.56 -11.18 3.37
N LEU A 15 -9.59 -10.50 3.97
CA LEU A 15 -8.46 -9.91 3.25
C LEU A 15 -7.60 -10.98 2.58
N SER A 16 -7.46 -12.16 3.18
CA SER A 16 -6.76 -13.28 2.56
C SER A 16 -7.44 -13.72 1.26
N THR A 17 -8.76 -13.57 1.14
CA THR A 17 -9.46 -13.83 -0.12
C THR A 17 -9.07 -12.82 -1.20
N HIS A 18 -9.06 -11.52 -0.86
CA HIS A 18 -8.65 -10.43 -1.76
C HIS A 18 -7.15 -10.44 -2.10
N TRP A 19 -6.34 -11.00 -1.22
CA TRP A 19 -4.93 -11.22 -1.48
C TRP A 19 -4.72 -12.18 -2.65
N GLN A 20 -5.55 -13.21 -2.79
CA GLN A 20 -5.35 -14.30 -3.76
C GLN A 20 -6.15 -14.12 -5.04
N HIS A 21 -7.30 -13.45 -4.96
CA HIS A 21 -8.25 -13.38 -6.06
C HIS A 21 -8.30 -11.97 -6.65
N PRO A 22 -8.57 -11.85 -7.97
CA PRO A 22 -8.87 -10.57 -8.59
C PRO A 22 -9.97 -9.81 -7.83
N ASN A 23 -9.87 -8.49 -7.80
CA ASN A 23 -10.89 -7.65 -7.21
C ASN A 23 -12.13 -7.60 -8.14
N PRO A 24 -13.34 -7.90 -7.63
CA PRO A 24 -14.56 -7.91 -8.45
C PRO A 24 -14.91 -6.54 -9.04
N LEU A 25 -14.41 -5.44 -8.45
CA LEU A 25 -14.65 -4.07 -8.94
C LEU A 25 -13.82 -3.72 -10.19
N PHE A 26 -12.84 -4.55 -10.57
CA PHE A 26 -11.97 -4.29 -11.71
C PHE A 26 -12.12 -5.38 -12.78
N ALA A 27 -12.44 -4.97 -14.02
CA ALA A 27 -12.59 -5.88 -15.18
C ALA A 27 -13.48 -7.11 -14.91
N GLY A 28 -14.53 -6.94 -14.09
CA GLY A 28 -15.45 -8.00 -13.71
C GLY A 28 -14.85 -9.11 -12.85
N GLY A 29 -13.73 -8.86 -12.14
CA GLY A 29 -13.09 -9.86 -11.28
C GLY A 29 -12.24 -10.89 -12.03
N ASN A 30 -11.78 -10.57 -13.24
CA ASN A 30 -10.97 -11.49 -14.04
C ASN A 30 -9.50 -11.08 -14.19
N ASP A 31 -9.16 -9.81 -13.91
CA ASP A 31 -7.80 -9.33 -14.05
C ASP A 31 -6.98 -9.63 -12.79
N GLN A 32 -6.09 -10.61 -12.88
CA GLN A 32 -5.21 -11.03 -11.79
C GLN A 32 -4.35 -9.90 -11.21
N ARG A 33 -4.10 -8.83 -11.97
CA ARG A 33 -3.36 -7.66 -11.48
C ARG A 33 -4.08 -6.89 -10.38
N SER A 34 -5.38 -7.14 -10.21
CA SER A 34 -6.23 -6.47 -9.22
C SER A 34 -6.29 -7.15 -7.85
N SER A 35 -5.68 -8.32 -7.67
CA SER A 35 -5.48 -8.89 -6.34
C SER A 35 -4.49 -8.05 -5.53
N GLU A 36 -4.58 -8.08 -4.19
CA GLU A 36 -3.67 -7.26 -3.36
C GLU A 36 -2.21 -7.71 -3.47
N ASN A 37 -1.96 -9.01 -3.66
CA ASN A 37 -0.59 -9.52 -3.84
C ASN A 37 0.02 -9.03 -5.17
N SER A 38 -0.78 -8.93 -6.23
CA SER A 38 -0.37 -8.41 -7.52
C SER A 38 -0.18 -6.90 -7.44
N LEU A 39 -1.06 -6.16 -6.78
CA LEU A 39 -0.85 -4.72 -6.55
C LEU A 39 0.46 -4.45 -5.81
N LEU A 40 0.75 -5.20 -4.75
CA LEU A 40 2.02 -5.07 -4.04
C LEU A 40 3.22 -5.36 -4.95
N LEU A 41 3.13 -6.38 -5.80
CA LEU A 41 4.17 -6.69 -6.79
C LEU A 41 4.32 -5.60 -7.86
N LEU A 42 3.22 -5.05 -8.37
CA LEU A 42 3.23 -4.02 -9.40
C LEU A 42 3.79 -2.69 -8.89
N PHE A 43 3.60 -2.37 -7.62
CA PHE A 43 4.12 -1.14 -7.01
C PHE A 43 5.52 -1.36 -6.43
N TYR A 44 5.63 -2.12 -5.33
CA TYR A 44 6.90 -2.36 -4.66
C TYR A 44 7.89 -3.14 -5.54
N GLY A 45 7.43 -4.17 -6.25
CA GLY A 45 8.29 -4.96 -7.13
C GLY A 45 8.87 -4.14 -8.29
N SER A 46 8.11 -3.18 -8.83
CA SER A 46 8.61 -2.24 -9.84
C SER A 46 9.71 -1.34 -9.29
N LEU A 47 9.54 -0.77 -8.09
CA LEU A 47 10.57 0.02 -7.43
C LEU A 47 11.81 -0.81 -7.08
N HIS A 48 11.61 -2.00 -6.52
CA HIS A 48 12.69 -2.92 -6.17
C HIS A 48 13.52 -3.29 -7.41
N LYS A 49 12.85 -3.61 -8.52
CA LYS A 49 13.51 -3.86 -9.81
C LYS A 49 14.27 -2.63 -10.28
N ALA A 50 13.63 -1.46 -10.31
CA ALA A 50 14.25 -0.22 -10.77
C ALA A 50 15.50 0.13 -9.96
N ALA A 51 15.47 -0.01 -8.64
CA ALA A 51 16.63 0.20 -7.78
C ALA A 51 17.81 -0.74 -8.13
N GLY A 52 17.53 -1.98 -8.54
CA GLY A 52 18.55 -2.92 -9.03
C GLY A 52 19.12 -2.57 -10.42
N TYR A 53 18.46 -1.70 -11.18
CA TYR A 53 18.86 -1.24 -12.50
C TYR A 53 19.09 0.27 -12.56
N ASN A 54 19.62 0.88 -11.48
CA ASN A 54 19.94 2.31 -11.40
C ASN A 54 18.76 3.23 -11.77
N TRP A 55 17.55 2.85 -11.40
CA TRP A 55 16.31 3.61 -11.62
C TRP A 55 15.98 3.89 -13.09
N GLN A 56 16.54 3.09 -13.99
CA GLN A 56 16.25 3.14 -15.42
C GLN A 56 14.96 2.39 -15.75
N ASN A 57 14.14 2.98 -16.61
CA ASN A 57 12.87 2.37 -17.04
C ASN A 57 12.51 2.71 -18.49
N ALA A 58 13.49 2.73 -19.39
CA ALA A 58 13.30 2.89 -20.84
C ALA A 58 12.34 4.05 -21.25
N GLY A 59 12.40 5.18 -20.52
CA GLY A 59 11.54 6.35 -20.78
C GLY A 59 10.08 6.21 -20.34
N ARG A 60 9.71 5.15 -19.61
CA ARG A 60 8.37 4.94 -19.05
C ARG A 60 8.33 5.31 -17.57
N THR A 61 7.14 5.64 -17.07
CA THR A 61 6.91 5.82 -15.64
C THR A 61 7.15 4.50 -14.89
N LEU A 62 7.77 4.59 -13.72
CA LEU A 62 8.06 3.42 -12.88
C LEU A 62 6.78 2.73 -12.41
N ILE A 63 5.73 3.51 -12.20
CA ILE A 63 4.37 3.06 -11.92
C ILE A 63 3.50 3.46 -13.10
N ASP A 64 2.93 2.47 -13.78
CA ASP A 64 2.07 2.70 -14.94
C ASP A 64 0.69 3.20 -14.50
N LYS A 65 0.07 4.04 -15.34
CA LYS A 65 -1.30 4.53 -15.14
C LYS A 65 -2.33 3.41 -14.94
N THR A 66 -2.10 2.25 -15.56
CA THR A 66 -2.95 1.06 -15.40
C THR A 66 -2.93 0.58 -13.95
N TYR A 67 -1.78 0.64 -13.28
CA TYR A 67 -1.66 0.20 -11.89
C TYR A 67 -2.40 1.15 -10.95
N LEU A 68 -2.30 2.46 -11.19
CA LEU A 68 -3.06 3.47 -10.46
C LEU A 68 -4.56 3.36 -10.71
N ARG A 69 -4.97 3.03 -11.94
CA ARG A 69 -6.38 2.76 -12.28
C ARG A 69 -6.91 1.55 -11.53
N ILE A 70 -6.14 0.46 -11.48
CA ILE A 70 -6.50 -0.76 -10.73
C ILE A 70 -6.64 -0.39 -9.26
N LEU A 71 -5.61 0.22 -8.67
CA LEU A 71 -5.61 0.62 -7.26
C LEU A 71 -6.84 1.48 -6.95
N GLY A 72 -7.03 2.58 -7.71
CA GLY A 72 -8.13 3.52 -7.50
C GLY A 72 -9.52 2.88 -7.54
N LEU A 73 -9.76 1.96 -8.48
CA LEU A 73 -11.04 1.23 -8.55
C LEU A 73 -11.18 0.21 -7.41
N CYS A 74 -10.10 -0.50 -7.07
CA CYS A 74 -10.11 -1.53 -6.03
C CYS A 74 -10.31 -0.95 -4.62
N THR A 75 -9.80 0.26 -4.37
CA THR A 75 -9.85 0.92 -3.06
C THR A 75 -10.88 2.05 -3.00
N ARG A 76 -11.50 2.40 -4.14
CA ARG A 76 -12.35 3.59 -4.30
C ARG A 76 -11.62 4.89 -3.92
N MET A 77 -10.33 4.96 -4.26
CA MET A 77 -9.53 6.17 -4.06
C MET A 77 -10.10 7.31 -4.89
N ASP A 78 -10.39 8.42 -4.25
CA ASP A 78 -10.75 9.65 -4.96
C ASP A 78 -9.49 10.27 -5.59
N MET A 79 -9.54 10.48 -6.89
CA MET A 79 -8.44 11.07 -7.68
C MET A 79 -8.51 12.60 -7.75
N GLN A 80 -9.51 13.23 -7.11
CA GLN A 80 -9.70 14.70 -7.11
C GLN A 80 -9.77 15.30 -8.53
N GLY A 81 -10.38 14.57 -9.45
CA GLY A 81 -10.48 14.98 -10.86
C GLY A 81 -9.22 14.77 -11.70
N LEU A 82 -8.11 14.30 -11.11
CA LEU A 82 -6.89 13.97 -11.85
C LEU A 82 -7.11 12.73 -12.72
N SER A 83 -6.53 12.76 -13.93
CA SER A 83 -6.45 11.56 -14.76
C SER A 83 -5.38 10.60 -14.23
N THR A 84 -5.50 9.31 -14.55
CA THR A 84 -4.48 8.32 -14.18
C THR A 84 -3.15 8.55 -14.89
N ASP A 85 -3.16 9.17 -16.07
CA ASP A 85 -1.94 9.58 -16.79
C ASP A 85 -1.21 10.69 -16.03
N GLU A 86 -1.95 11.71 -15.60
CA GLU A 86 -1.41 12.82 -14.82
C GLU A 86 -0.87 12.36 -13.46
N LEU A 87 -1.64 11.54 -12.74
CA LEU A 87 -1.19 11.00 -11.45
C LEU A 87 0.05 10.11 -11.61
N ALA A 88 0.15 9.33 -12.70
CA ALA A 88 1.34 8.53 -12.99
C ALA A 88 2.58 9.39 -13.23
N ALA A 89 2.44 10.50 -13.95
CA ALA A 89 3.54 11.45 -14.19
C ALA A 89 4.00 12.12 -12.88
N ARG A 90 3.05 12.64 -12.08
CA ARG A 90 3.34 13.24 -10.77
C ARG A 90 4.00 12.23 -9.83
N LEU A 91 3.54 10.98 -9.86
CA LEU A 91 4.12 9.91 -9.05
C LEU A 91 5.52 9.53 -9.50
N ASP A 92 5.82 9.49 -10.80
CA ASP A 92 7.18 9.25 -11.28
C ASP A 92 8.15 10.36 -10.82
N ASP A 93 7.72 11.62 -10.90
CA ASP A 93 8.50 12.76 -10.40
C ASP A 93 8.73 12.68 -8.89
N PHE A 94 7.69 12.36 -8.11
CA PHE A 94 7.81 12.13 -6.67
C PHE A 94 8.77 10.98 -6.35
N ILE A 95 8.66 9.85 -7.05
CA ILE A 95 9.55 8.70 -6.86
C ILE A 95 11.00 9.11 -7.11
N ARG A 96 11.27 9.84 -8.19
CA ARG A 96 12.65 10.25 -8.55
C ARG A 96 13.23 11.27 -7.57
N ARG A 97 12.41 12.18 -7.05
CA ARG A 97 12.87 13.25 -6.15
C ARG A 97 12.97 12.81 -4.70
N GLU A 98 12.03 12.00 -4.23
CA GLU A 98 11.88 11.68 -2.81
C GLU A 98 12.23 10.24 -2.47
N LEU A 99 11.71 9.26 -3.23
CA LEU A 99 11.92 7.85 -2.88
C LEU A 99 13.29 7.34 -3.33
N MET A 100 13.71 7.66 -4.56
CA MET A 100 14.97 7.18 -5.13
C MET A 100 16.19 7.56 -4.28
N PRO A 101 16.38 8.83 -3.86
CA PRO A 101 17.53 9.20 -3.04
C PRO A 101 17.51 8.58 -1.66
N ARG A 102 16.32 8.27 -1.13
CA ARG A 102 16.11 7.74 0.24
C ARG A 102 15.87 6.24 0.27
N TRP A 103 16.00 5.55 -0.86
CA TRP A 103 15.51 4.17 -1.00
C TRP A 103 16.14 3.18 -0.02
N GLN A 104 17.44 3.31 0.25
CA GLN A 104 18.11 2.44 1.23
C GLN A 104 17.59 2.68 2.65
N ILE A 105 17.35 3.94 3.01
CA ILE A 105 16.77 4.31 4.30
C ILE A 105 15.36 3.74 4.41
N ILE A 106 14.50 3.98 3.41
CA ILE A 106 13.12 3.46 3.36
C ILE A 106 13.09 1.94 3.57
N ARG A 107 14.00 1.20 2.91
CA ARG A 107 14.05 -0.27 3.02
C ARG A 107 14.45 -0.79 4.39
N GLN A 108 15.10 0.04 5.21
CA GLN A 108 15.57 -0.29 6.55
C GLN A 108 14.67 0.28 7.64
N SER A 109 13.84 1.28 7.31
CA SER A 109 12.89 1.91 8.20
C SER A 109 11.70 1.01 8.49
N HIS A 110 11.70 0.34 9.65
CA HIS A 110 10.63 -0.53 10.12
C HIS A 110 10.03 -0.01 11.43
N GLY A 111 8.74 -0.26 11.65
CA GLY A 111 8.07 0.06 12.91
C GLY A 111 8.24 1.53 13.31
N SER A 112 8.53 1.77 14.60
CA SER A 112 8.65 3.13 15.15
C SER A 112 9.78 3.96 14.53
N GLU A 113 10.88 3.33 14.09
CA GLU A 113 12.01 4.03 13.47
C GLU A 113 11.64 4.63 12.10
N GLY A 114 10.60 4.08 11.46
CA GLY A 114 10.09 4.59 10.18
C GLY A 114 9.00 5.65 10.31
N LEU A 115 8.57 6.03 11.51
CA LEU A 115 7.40 6.92 11.69
C LEU A 115 7.65 8.33 11.15
N GLU A 116 8.80 8.93 11.50
CA GLU A 116 9.16 10.28 11.04
C GLU A 116 9.27 10.31 9.51
N LEU A 117 10.00 9.34 8.93
CA LEU A 117 10.12 9.21 7.48
C LEU A 117 8.77 8.94 6.80
N ALA A 118 7.88 8.16 7.41
CA ALA A 118 6.55 7.91 6.89
C ALA A 118 5.70 9.20 6.86
N GLN A 119 5.75 10.02 7.93
CA GLN A 119 5.06 11.31 7.98
C GLN A 119 5.61 12.27 6.92
N GLU A 120 6.93 12.41 6.83
CA GLU A 120 7.57 13.28 5.83
C GLU A 120 7.17 12.90 4.39
N LEU A 121 7.23 11.60 4.07
CA LEU A 121 6.87 11.12 2.75
C LEU A 121 5.37 11.25 2.47
N LEU A 122 4.52 11.11 3.49
CA LEU A 122 3.09 11.31 3.36
C LEU A 122 2.75 12.78 3.05
N ASP A 123 3.36 13.72 3.76
CA ASP A 123 3.16 15.16 3.55
C ASP A 123 3.66 15.56 2.15
N SER A 124 4.87 15.13 1.80
CA SER A 124 5.50 15.41 0.51
C SER A 124 4.71 14.81 -0.65
N ALA A 125 4.27 13.55 -0.53
CA ALA A 125 3.47 12.90 -1.56
C ALA A 125 2.07 13.53 -1.69
N SER A 126 1.43 13.94 -0.59
CA SER A 126 0.12 14.59 -0.67
C SER A 126 0.20 15.90 -1.44
N HIS A 127 1.25 16.69 -1.21
CA HIS A 127 1.52 17.89 -1.99
C HIS A 127 1.87 17.57 -3.45
N ALA A 128 2.78 16.62 -3.71
CA ALA A 128 3.24 16.32 -5.06
C ALA A 128 2.16 15.68 -5.95
N LEU A 129 1.32 14.81 -5.38
CA LEU A 129 0.32 14.05 -6.13
C LEU A 129 -0.98 14.83 -6.30
N PHE A 130 -1.45 15.51 -5.26
CA PHE A 130 -2.79 16.10 -5.22
C PHE A 130 -2.81 17.61 -5.02
N GLU A 131 -1.65 18.27 -4.91
CA GLU A 131 -1.54 19.72 -4.62
C GLU A 131 -2.24 20.13 -3.32
N ALA A 132 -2.49 19.17 -2.43
CA ALA A 132 -3.29 19.38 -1.23
C ALA A 132 -2.63 18.67 -0.02
N PRO A 133 -2.29 19.41 1.05
CA PRO A 133 -1.62 18.83 2.22
C PRO A 133 -2.52 17.89 3.02
N SER A 134 -3.84 17.90 2.81
CA SER A 134 -4.80 17.10 3.58
C SER A 134 -5.16 15.74 2.94
N MET A 135 -4.53 15.35 1.84
CA MET A 135 -4.89 14.14 1.07
C MET A 135 -4.26 12.84 1.62
N HIS A 136 -4.06 12.79 2.94
CA HIS A 136 -3.34 11.72 3.64
C HIS A 136 -4.00 10.34 3.46
N ALA A 137 -5.32 10.27 3.39
CA ALA A 137 -6.05 9.02 3.18
C ALA A 137 -5.81 8.41 1.78
N GLN A 138 -5.75 9.24 0.75
CA GLN A 138 -5.50 8.82 -0.64
C GLN A 138 -4.01 8.54 -0.85
N THR A 139 -3.15 9.43 -0.36
CA THR A 139 -1.71 9.26 -0.45
C THR A 139 -1.23 7.99 0.24
N SER A 140 -1.78 7.69 1.42
CA SER A 140 -1.43 6.46 2.13
C SER A 140 -1.79 5.19 1.37
N GLN A 141 -2.87 5.19 0.58
CA GLN A 141 -3.20 4.06 -0.28
C GLN A 141 -2.09 3.77 -1.30
N ILE A 142 -1.49 4.80 -1.87
CA ILE A 142 -0.39 4.64 -2.84
C ILE A 142 0.90 4.24 -2.11
N LEU A 143 1.27 4.98 -1.05
CA LEU A 143 2.52 4.74 -0.31
C LEU A 143 2.54 3.39 0.42
N PHE A 144 1.38 2.87 0.83
CA PHE A 144 1.27 1.55 1.47
C PHE A 144 1.74 0.41 0.56
N TYR A 145 1.55 0.53 -0.76
CA TYR A 145 2.03 -0.43 -1.75
C TYR A 145 3.42 -0.11 -2.28
N LEU A 146 3.85 1.16 -2.32
CA LEU A 146 5.20 1.55 -2.77
C LEU A 146 6.28 1.28 -1.71
N CYS A 147 5.98 1.61 -0.46
CA CYS A 147 6.93 1.63 0.66
C CYS A 147 6.42 0.69 1.77
N PRO A 148 6.32 -0.62 1.51
CA PRO A 148 5.69 -1.55 2.44
C PRO A 148 6.47 -1.74 3.75
N GLN A 149 7.68 -1.20 3.90
CA GLN A 149 8.44 -1.22 5.14
C GLN A 149 7.98 -0.15 6.13
N LEU A 150 7.49 0.98 5.63
CA LEU A 150 7.08 2.12 6.44
C LEU A 150 5.81 1.81 7.22
N PRO A 151 5.62 2.35 8.43
CA PRO A 151 4.47 2.12 9.30
C PRO A 151 3.19 2.83 8.82
N LEU A 152 2.81 2.61 7.57
CA LEU A 152 1.63 3.21 6.95
C LEU A 152 0.40 2.29 7.05
N LEU A 153 -0.78 2.88 7.19
CA LEU A 153 -2.08 2.23 7.14
C LEU A 153 -2.88 2.78 5.97
N VAL A 154 -3.75 1.95 5.40
CA VAL A 154 -4.79 2.39 4.48
C VAL A 154 -6.01 2.81 5.32
N SER A 155 -6.03 4.07 5.74
CA SER A 155 -7.13 4.68 6.53
C SER A 155 -6.98 6.22 6.60
N GLU A 156 -7.99 6.91 7.14
CA GLU A 156 -7.94 8.36 7.42
C GLU A 156 -6.83 8.75 8.40
N GLN A 157 -6.42 7.82 9.27
CA GLN A 157 -5.25 7.96 10.15
C GLN A 157 -4.12 7.04 9.67
N PRO A 158 -3.30 7.48 8.71
CA PRO A 158 -2.44 6.59 7.94
C PRO A 158 -1.16 6.18 8.65
N LEU A 159 -0.90 6.63 9.87
CA LEU A 159 0.25 6.19 10.65
C LEU A 159 -0.14 5.08 11.63
N ALA A 160 0.62 3.99 11.57
CA ALA A 160 0.49 2.87 12.49
C ALA A 160 1.36 3.11 13.73
N CYS A 161 0.77 3.03 14.92
CA CYS A 161 1.57 2.97 16.15
C CYS A 161 2.03 1.53 16.41
N GLN A 162 3.32 1.34 16.67
CA GLN A 162 3.90 0.02 16.96
C GLN A 162 3.25 -0.65 18.17
N GLU A 163 2.89 0.12 19.20
CA GLU A 163 2.22 -0.40 20.39
C GLU A 163 0.89 -1.05 20.04
N GLN A 164 0.09 -0.43 19.18
CA GLN A 164 -1.18 -0.99 18.73
C GLN A 164 -0.97 -2.22 17.85
N LEU A 165 0.06 -2.23 17.00
CA LEU A 165 0.36 -3.45 16.24
C LEU A 165 0.69 -4.59 17.19
N ASN A 166 1.49 -4.34 18.22
CA ASN A 166 1.92 -5.33 19.21
C ASN A 166 0.78 -5.96 20.01
N THR A 167 -0.37 -5.28 20.15
CA THR A 167 -1.55 -5.84 20.83
C THR A 167 -2.42 -6.73 19.95
N LEU A 168 -2.19 -6.74 18.63
CA LEU A 168 -2.95 -7.58 17.71
C LEU A 168 -2.71 -9.07 17.99
N PRO A 169 -3.74 -9.93 17.84
CA PRO A 169 -3.57 -11.37 17.91
C PRO A 169 -2.66 -11.87 16.78
N VAL A 170 -2.27 -13.14 16.87
CA VAL A 170 -1.62 -13.80 15.73
C VAL A 170 -2.64 -13.94 14.61
N LEU A 171 -2.41 -13.21 13.53
CA LEU A 171 -3.28 -13.21 12.35
C LEU A 171 -2.79 -14.23 11.33
N PRO A 172 -3.68 -15.04 10.72
CA PRO A 172 -3.29 -15.94 9.65
C PRO A 172 -2.75 -15.11 8.47
N ARG A 173 -1.52 -15.43 8.05
CA ARG A 173 -0.85 -14.75 6.94
C ARG A 173 -1.16 -15.47 5.63
N PRO A 174 -1.27 -14.73 4.51
CA PRO A 174 -1.46 -15.34 3.21
C PRO A 174 -0.23 -16.16 2.79
N GLN A 175 -0.47 -17.23 2.03
CA GLN A 175 0.56 -18.22 1.62
C GLN A 175 0.85 -18.24 0.12
N THR A 176 -0.02 -17.64 -0.69
CA THR A 176 0.11 -17.61 -2.15
C THR A 176 0.58 -16.23 -2.61
N PHE A 177 1.54 -16.19 -3.53
CA PHE A 177 2.18 -14.95 -3.96
C PHE A 177 2.10 -14.84 -5.48
N ALA A 178 1.90 -13.62 -6.00
CA ALA A 178 1.84 -13.37 -7.43
C ALA A 178 3.24 -13.32 -8.06
N GLY A 179 3.29 -13.54 -9.38
CA GLY A 179 4.51 -13.44 -10.17
C GLY A 179 5.29 -14.76 -10.34
N ASP A 180 6.49 -14.65 -10.91
CA ASP A 180 7.44 -15.75 -11.04
C ASP A 180 8.10 -16.12 -9.69
N ALA A 181 8.94 -17.15 -9.67
CA ALA A 181 9.58 -17.63 -8.44
C ALA A 181 10.40 -16.56 -7.70
N GLN A 182 11.06 -15.65 -8.42
CA GLN A 182 11.85 -14.58 -7.82
C GLN A 182 10.94 -13.50 -7.22
N GLN A 183 9.88 -13.14 -7.94
CA GLN A 183 8.87 -12.19 -7.48
C GLN A 183 8.11 -12.72 -6.26
N GLN A 184 7.74 -14.00 -6.27
CA GLN A 184 7.10 -14.67 -5.14
C GLN A 184 8.01 -14.67 -3.91
N ALA A 185 9.30 -14.97 -4.08
CA ALA A 185 10.26 -14.94 -2.98
C ALA A 185 10.40 -13.53 -2.38
N LEU A 186 10.44 -12.49 -3.22
CA LEU A 186 10.48 -11.09 -2.77
C LEU A 186 9.27 -10.73 -1.91
N ILE A 187 8.06 -11.00 -2.39
CA ILE A 187 6.82 -10.66 -1.67
C ILE A 187 6.68 -11.52 -0.41
N ARG A 188 7.04 -12.81 -0.47
CA ARG A 188 7.05 -13.68 0.70
C ARG A 188 7.98 -13.13 1.79
N GLN A 189 9.22 -12.81 1.45
CA GLN A 189 10.18 -12.25 2.40
C GLN A 189 9.64 -10.96 3.04
N LEU A 190 9.00 -10.10 2.25
CA LEU A 190 8.37 -8.88 2.75
C LEU A 190 7.24 -9.19 3.74
N ILE A 191 6.31 -10.08 3.39
CA ILE A 191 5.16 -10.41 4.25
C ILE A 191 5.58 -11.16 5.51
N GLU A 192 6.59 -12.02 5.41
CA GLU A 192 7.08 -12.80 6.54
C GLU A 192 7.95 -11.97 7.50
N GLY A 193 8.78 -11.09 6.94
CA GLY A 193 9.77 -10.28 7.67
C GLY A 193 9.29 -8.88 8.08
N SER A 194 8.02 -8.53 7.85
CA SER A 194 7.48 -7.22 8.24
C SER A 194 6.12 -7.31 8.92
N ASP A 195 5.63 -6.16 9.36
CA ASP A 195 4.31 -5.97 9.93
C ASP A 195 3.23 -5.64 8.88
N TRP A 196 3.55 -5.67 7.59
CA TRP A 196 2.67 -5.22 6.50
C TRP A 196 1.27 -5.84 6.58
N TRP A 197 1.17 -7.15 6.80
CA TRP A 197 -0.12 -7.84 6.93
C TRP A 197 -0.93 -7.36 8.14
N ARG A 198 -0.27 -7.16 9.28
CA ARG A 198 -0.90 -6.65 10.51
C ARG A 198 -1.43 -5.23 10.28
N ARG A 199 -0.66 -4.38 9.60
CA ARG A 199 -1.08 -3.03 9.20
C ARG A 199 -2.26 -3.07 8.22
N ARG A 200 -2.27 -4.00 7.28
CA ARG A 200 -3.39 -4.17 6.34
C ARG A 200 -4.70 -4.52 7.06
N VAL A 201 -4.66 -5.46 8.01
CA VAL A 201 -5.81 -5.88 8.82
C VAL A 201 -6.25 -4.75 9.75
N LEU A 202 -5.31 -4.08 10.42
CA LEU A 202 -5.60 -2.95 11.30
C LEU A 202 -6.26 -1.78 10.54
N GLY A 203 -5.74 -1.41 9.37
CA GLY A 203 -6.31 -0.36 8.53
C GLY A 203 -7.75 -0.68 8.08
N ALA A 204 -8.01 -1.95 7.72
CA ALA A 204 -9.35 -2.41 7.37
C ALA A 204 -10.32 -2.30 8.56
N TRP A 205 -9.90 -2.74 9.75
CA TRP A 205 -10.70 -2.65 10.96
C TRP A 205 -11.06 -1.20 11.31
N ARG A 206 -10.07 -0.29 11.28
CA ARG A 206 -10.31 1.15 11.51
C ARG A 206 -11.30 1.73 10.51
N SER A 207 -11.12 1.43 9.22
CA SER A 207 -12.02 1.91 8.16
C SER A 207 -13.46 1.40 8.32
N GLN A 208 -13.66 0.19 8.86
CA GLN A 208 -14.99 -0.33 9.17
C GLN A 208 -15.62 0.38 10.37
N ALA A 209 -14.84 0.58 11.44
CA ALA A 209 -15.30 1.28 12.64
C ALA A 209 -15.69 2.75 12.33
N GLU A 210 -14.91 3.44 11.50
CA GLU A 210 -15.18 4.82 11.07
C GLU A 210 -16.51 4.92 10.28
N ARG A 211 -16.78 3.96 9.38
CA ARG A 211 -18.05 3.91 8.64
C ARG A 211 -19.25 3.62 9.52
N ALA A 212 -19.07 2.89 10.62
CA ALA A 212 -20.15 2.60 11.56
C ALA A 212 -20.53 3.82 12.42
N VAL A 213 -19.60 4.75 12.63
CA VAL A 213 -19.79 5.96 13.45
C VAL A 213 -20.37 7.14 12.65
N SER A 214 -20.14 7.16 11.33
CA SER A 214 -20.70 8.18 10.42
C SER A 214 -21.79 7.58 9.52
N PRO A 215 -23.02 7.39 10.03
CA PRO A 215 -24.14 7.08 9.15
C PRO A 215 -24.39 8.30 8.24
N ALA A 216 -24.46 8.04 6.93
CA ALA A 216 -24.80 9.03 5.91
C ALA A 216 -26.16 9.68 6.17
#